data_AF-A0A7T5JGP8-F1
#
_entry.id   AF-A0A7T5JGP8-F1
#
_cell.length_a   1.000
_cell.length_b   1.000
_cell.length_c   1.000
_cell.angle_alpha   90.00
_cell.angle_beta   90.00
_cell.angle_gamma   90.00
#
_symmetry.space_group_name_H-M   'P 1'
#
loop_
_entity.id
_entity.type
_entity.pdbx_description
1 polymer ?
#
loop_
_entity_poly.entity_id
_entity_poly.type
_entity_poly.pdbx_seq_one_letter_code
_entity_poly.pdbx_strand_id
1 'polypeptide(L)'
;MSGLELLTIIIGLTVLGFLLKSIYSLSQRSRRIQAKIASLEDENARLWTTQSELSSEAKCLQDTVDNLTAENRSLRQRNAIIQSFESLSIEQLSAIENNLDLVINRDKLTQAITEAGSQKTNLEIEINQLKQIVDLWQEEYRRIEAQHEEIIDYDQRLKAYPGLLQQQEGLIHRIDEIEQEKASLTEQLWQAQAQIERDLQGLHRIKIVSACRQHSTSDRELFHATIDMNFGRVREALDFAETMFDDVLDVWDSARVSADASNFIRPDDAYRALQSLAWFGQHYFEQDGDIGDNLYGFLRENYNLECTPESKTVENDKKLRDERCFWNGSQRKEMFKHVKLGGGTGMNKILRIYFNINRESQRIEIGHCGKHLSN
;
A
#
# COMPACT_ATOMS: atom_id res chain seq x y z
N MET A 1 -93.89 -141.08 -119.57
CA MET A 1 -95.05 -141.50 -118.74
C MET A 1 -94.53 -141.74 -117.34
N SER A 2 -94.97 -141.11 -116.24
CA SER A 2 -95.96 -140.05 -116.05
C SER A 2 -95.29 -138.85 -115.33
N GLY A 3 -95.48 -137.61 -115.82
CA GLY A 3 -94.64 -136.45 -115.49
C GLY A 3 -94.68 -135.92 -114.05
N LEU A 4 -95.49 -136.53 -113.16
CA LEU A 4 -95.57 -136.18 -111.74
C LEU A 4 -94.31 -136.61 -110.94
N GLU A 5 -93.52 -137.56 -111.43
CA GLU A 5 -92.30 -138.00 -110.73
C GLU A 5 -91.11 -137.03 -110.91
N LEU A 6 -91.07 -136.24 -112.00
CA LEU A 6 -89.98 -135.28 -112.22
C LEU A 6 -90.09 -134.03 -111.32
N LEU A 7 -91.32 -133.63 -110.97
CA LEU A 7 -91.58 -132.45 -110.13
C LEU A 7 -91.14 -132.69 -108.67
N THR A 8 -91.28 -133.92 -108.18
CA THR A 8 -90.92 -134.28 -106.80
C THR A 8 -89.40 -134.27 -106.58
N ILE A 9 -88.62 -134.65 -107.61
CA ILE A 9 -87.15 -134.62 -107.55
C ILE A 9 -86.63 -133.17 -107.57
N ILE A 10 -87.26 -132.28 -108.36
CA ILE A 10 -86.86 -130.87 -108.45
C ILE A 10 -87.14 -130.14 -107.12
N ILE A 11 -88.28 -130.43 -106.47
CA ILE A 11 -88.61 -129.87 -105.15
C ILE A 11 -87.66 -130.42 -104.07
N GLY A 12 -87.32 -131.71 -104.11
CA GLY A 12 -86.35 -132.32 -103.18
C GLY A 12 -84.96 -131.70 -103.26
N LEU A 13 -84.46 -131.41 -104.47
CA LEU A 13 -83.14 -130.80 -104.67
C LEU A 13 -83.10 -129.31 -104.28
N THR A 14 -84.20 -128.58 -104.42
CA THR A 14 -84.28 -127.18 -103.96
C THR A 14 -84.35 -127.07 -102.44
N VAL A 15 -85.09 -127.96 -101.77
CA VAL A 15 -85.12 -128.02 -100.30
C VAL A 15 -83.76 -128.44 -99.73
N LEU A 16 -83.08 -129.40 -100.35
CA LEU A 16 -81.75 -129.83 -99.94
C LEU A 16 -80.70 -128.72 -100.13
N GLY A 17 -80.78 -127.97 -101.24
CA GLY A 17 -79.92 -126.81 -101.48
C GLY A 17 -80.12 -125.68 -100.45
N PHE A 18 -81.36 -125.44 -100.01
CA PHE A 18 -81.66 -124.45 -98.98
C PHE A 18 -81.17 -124.89 -97.59
N LEU A 19 -81.33 -126.18 -97.27
CA LEU A 19 -80.83 -126.76 -96.02
C LEU A 19 -79.29 -126.74 -95.95
N LEU A 20 -78.59 -127.09 -97.04
CA LEU A 20 -77.13 -127.02 -97.10
C LEU A 20 -76.61 -125.58 -96.99
N LYS A 21 -77.30 -124.60 -97.61
CA LYS A 21 -76.95 -123.18 -97.49
C LYS A 21 -77.21 -122.64 -96.09
N SER A 22 -78.28 -123.10 -95.42
CA SER A 22 -78.58 -122.76 -94.03
C SER A 22 -77.57 -123.39 -93.06
N ILE A 23 -77.19 -124.66 -93.26
CA ILE A 23 -76.16 -125.34 -92.46
C ILE A 23 -74.79 -124.68 -92.65
N TYR A 24 -74.43 -124.27 -93.88
CA TYR A 24 -73.18 -123.55 -94.13
C TYR A 24 -73.19 -122.14 -93.51
N SER A 25 -74.32 -121.44 -93.58
CA SER A 25 -74.52 -120.14 -92.91
C SER A 25 -74.43 -120.26 -91.37
N LEU A 26 -75.03 -121.31 -90.80
CA LEU A 26 -74.93 -121.64 -89.37
C LEU A 26 -73.51 -122.04 -88.98
N SER A 27 -72.79 -122.79 -89.80
CA SER A 27 -71.37 -123.12 -89.58
C SER A 27 -70.50 -121.87 -89.59
N GLN A 28 -70.71 -120.94 -90.53
CA GLN A 28 -69.98 -119.67 -90.55
C GLN A 28 -70.34 -118.75 -89.38
N ARG A 29 -71.61 -118.68 -88.98
CA ARG A 29 -72.02 -117.96 -87.76
C ARG A 29 -71.42 -118.60 -86.51
N SER A 30 -71.40 -119.92 -86.42
CA SER A 30 -70.78 -120.65 -85.31
C SER A 30 -69.29 -120.39 -85.23
N ARG A 31 -68.56 -120.37 -86.36
CA ARG A 31 -67.13 -120.01 -86.38
C ARG A 31 -66.89 -118.54 -86.01
N ARG A 32 -67.74 -117.62 -86.46
CA ARG A 32 -67.64 -116.20 -86.06
C ARG A 32 -67.93 -116.01 -84.57
N ILE A 33 -68.92 -116.73 -84.04
CA ILE A 33 -69.25 -116.73 -82.62
C ILE A 33 -68.11 -117.35 -81.82
N GLN A 34 -67.57 -118.51 -82.22
CA GLN A 34 -66.42 -119.13 -81.55
C GLN A 34 -65.16 -118.27 -81.63
N ALA A 35 -64.88 -117.62 -82.77
CA ALA A 35 -63.75 -116.68 -82.88
C ALA A 35 -63.96 -115.45 -82.00
N LYS A 36 -65.21 -114.97 -81.85
CA LYS A 36 -65.53 -113.85 -80.96
C LYS A 36 -65.50 -114.26 -79.48
N ILE A 37 -65.91 -115.49 -79.15
CA ILE A 37 -65.76 -116.07 -77.82
C ILE A 37 -64.27 -116.19 -77.48
N ALA A 38 -63.45 -116.77 -78.35
CA ALA A 38 -62.00 -116.87 -78.15
C ALA A 38 -61.34 -115.49 -78.03
N SER A 39 -61.78 -114.50 -78.81
CA SER A 39 -61.30 -113.12 -78.70
C SER A 39 -61.71 -112.46 -77.38
N LEU A 40 -62.93 -112.70 -76.90
CA LEU A 40 -63.41 -112.17 -75.61
C LEU A 40 -62.78 -112.90 -74.43
N GLU A 41 -62.42 -114.17 -74.58
CA GLU A 41 -61.66 -114.94 -73.60
C GLU A 41 -60.21 -114.45 -73.52
N ASP A 42 -59.56 -114.16 -74.65
CA ASP A 42 -58.23 -113.52 -74.67
C ASP A 42 -58.28 -112.11 -74.06
N GLU A 43 -59.31 -111.32 -74.39
CA GLU A 43 -59.53 -110.00 -73.81
C GLU A 43 -59.80 -110.06 -72.31
N ASN A 44 -60.62 -111.01 -71.83
CA ASN A 44 -60.85 -111.23 -70.41
C ASN A 44 -59.58 -111.71 -69.69
N ALA A 45 -58.76 -112.55 -70.32
CA ALA A 45 -57.48 -112.97 -69.75
C ALA A 45 -56.51 -111.79 -69.62
N ARG A 46 -56.47 -110.89 -70.62
CA ARG A 46 -55.70 -109.64 -70.54
C ARG A 46 -56.23 -108.72 -69.45
N LEU A 47 -57.55 -108.51 -69.36
CA LEU A 47 -58.17 -107.70 -68.31
C LEU A 47 -57.91 -108.25 -66.91
N TRP A 48 -57.95 -109.57 -66.72
CA TRP A 48 -57.57 -110.21 -65.46
C TRP A 48 -56.09 -110.02 -65.13
N THR A 49 -55.22 -110.11 -66.13
CA THR A 49 -53.77 -109.86 -65.96
C THR A 49 -53.54 -108.41 -65.55
N THR A 50 -54.12 -107.45 -66.26
CA THR A 50 -54.03 -106.02 -65.94
C THR A 50 -54.68 -105.70 -64.58
N GLN A 51 -55.81 -106.32 -64.23
CA GLN A 51 -56.43 -106.14 -62.92
C GLN A 51 -55.55 -106.69 -61.80
N SER A 52 -54.88 -107.82 -62.01
CA SER A 52 -53.91 -108.38 -61.07
C SER A 52 -52.67 -107.48 -60.93
N GLU A 53 -52.14 -106.95 -62.03
CA GLU A 53 -51.02 -106.00 -62.03
C GLU A 53 -51.39 -104.71 -61.29
N LEU A 54 -52.54 -104.10 -61.61
CA LEU A 54 -53.04 -102.91 -60.94
C LEU A 54 -53.33 -103.15 -59.46
N SER A 55 -53.84 -104.33 -59.09
CA SER A 55 -54.04 -104.69 -57.69
C SER A 55 -52.72 -104.87 -56.94
N SER A 56 -51.70 -105.42 -57.61
CA SER A 56 -50.36 -105.54 -57.05
C SER A 56 -49.69 -104.17 -56.90
N GLU A 57 -49.83 -103.30 -57.90
CA GLU A 57 -49.32 -101.93 -57.88
C GLU A 57 -50.02 -101.09 -56.81
N ALA A 58 -51.36 -101.17 -56.70
CA ALA A 58 -52.13 -100.51 -55.66
C ALA A 58 -51.70 -100.96 -54.26
N LYS A 59 -51.40 -102.26 -54.08
CA LYS A 59 -50.86 -102.77 -52.82
C LYS A 59 -49.45 -102.22 -52.53
N CYS A 60 -48.56 -102.19 -53.52
CA CYS A 60 -47.22 -101.62 -53.39
C CYS A 60 -47.26 -100.12 -53.04
N LEU A 61 -48.16 -99.36 -53.67
CA LEU A 61 -48.39 -97.96 -53.38
C LEU A 61 -48.95 -97.78 -51.96
N GLN A 62 -49.87 -98.64 -51.52
CA GLN A 62 -50.40 -98.60 -50.15
C GLN A 62 -49.30 -98.87 -49.11
N ASP A 63 -48.46 -99.89 -49.33
CA ASP A 63 -47.31 -100.19 -48.46
C ASP A 63 -46.33 -98.99 -48.40
N THR A 64 -46.13 -98.30 -49.53
CA THR A 64 -45.31 -97.08 -49.60
C THR A 64 -45.94 -95.92 -48.81
N VAL A 65 -47.26 -95.71 -48.93
CA VAL A 65 -48.00 -94.71 -48.16
C VAL A 65 -47.93 -95.00 -46.66
N ASP A 66 -48.06 -96.26 -46.25
CA ASP A 66 -47.98 -96.67 -44.85
C ASP A 66 -46.57 -96.44 -44.29
N ASN A 67 -45.53 -96.78 -45.05
CA ASN A 67 -44.14 -96.51 -44.69
C ASN A 67 -43.86 -95.00 -44.56
N LEU A 68 -44.28 -94.19 -45.53
CA LEU A 68 -44.13 -92.73 -45.47
C LEU A 68 -44.94 -92.13 -44.33
N THR A 69 -46.10 -92.69 -44.01
CA THR A 69 -46.92 -92.28 -42.87
C THR A 69 -46.22 -92.59 -41.54
N ALA A 70 -45.61 -93.77 -41.43
CA ALA A 70 -44.82 -94.15 -40.26
C ALA A 70 -43.56 -93.27 -40.10
N GLU A 71 -42.87 -92.99 -41.20
CA GLU A 71 -41.72 -92.08 -41.23
C GLU A 71 -42.12 -90.66 -40.83
N ASN A 72 -43.23 -90.14 -41.36
CA ASN A 72 -43.73 -88.81 -40.98
C ASN A 72 -44.10 -88.73 -39.49
N ARG A 73 -44.69 -89.79 -38.92
CA ARG A 73 -44.92 -89.88 -37.46
C ARG A 73 -43.60 -89.83 -36.69
N SER A 74 -42.58 -90.57 -37.12
CA SER A 74 -41.25 -90.56 -36.51
C SER A 74 -40.59 -89.18 -36.60
N LEU A 75 -40.66 -88.52 -37.75
CA LEU A 75 -40.16 -87.16 -37.95
C LEU A 75 -40.89 -86.15 -37.06
N ARG A 76 -42.21 -86.25 -36.90
CA ARG A 76 -42.98 -85.41 -35.96
C ARG A 76 -42.54 -85.63 -34.52
N GLN A 77 -42.28 -86.86 -34.11
CA GLN A 77 -41.75 -87.15 -32.77
C GLN A 77 -40.35 -86.54 -32.59
N ARG A 78 -39.46 -86.67 -33.58
CA ARG A 78 -38.14 -86.02 -33.55
C ARG A 78 -38.24 -84.50 -33.48
N ASN A 79 -39.16 -83.90 -34.25
CA ASN A 79 -39.40 -82.45 -34.21
C ASN A 79 -39.93 -81.99 -32.84
N ALA A 80 -40.80 -82.77 -32.19
CA ALA A 80 -41.25 -82.46 -30.84
C ALA A 80 -40.10 -82.50 -29.82
N ILE A 81 -39.18 -83.47 -29.95
CA ILE A 81 -37.96 -83.54 -29.13
C ILE A 81 -37.08 -82.31 -29.38
N ILE A 82 -36.86 -81.93 -30.64
CA ILE A 82 -36.07 -80.73 -31.00
C ILE A 82 -36.70 -79.47 -30.39
N GLN A 83 -38.02 -79.29 -30.52
CA GLN A 83 -38.72 -78.15 -29.91
C GLN A 83 -38.58 -78.13 -28.38
N SER A 84 -38.64 -79.30 -27.72
CA SER A 84 -38.42 -79.38 -26.28
C SER A 84 -36.98 -79.00 -25.90
N PHE A 85 -35.99 -79.42 -26.70
CA PHE A 85 -34.59 -79.07 -26.49
C PHE A 85 -34.32 -77.58 -26.72
N GLU A 86 -34.94 -76.98 -27.74
CA GLU A 86 -34.88 -75.53 -27.98
C GLU A 86 -35.49 -74.76 -26.82
N SER A 87 -36.67 -75.18 -26.32
CA SER A 87 -37.30 -74.53 -25.17
C SER A 87 -36.44 -74.58 -23.91
N LEU A 88 -35.84 -75.74 -23.62
CA LEU A 88 -34.93 -75.90 -22.49
C LEU A 88 -33.65 -75.08 -22.66
N SER A 89 -33.11 -75.00 -23.88
CA SER A 89 -31.92 -74.20 -24.18
C SER A 89 -32.19 -72.70 -23.98
N ILE A 90 -33.36 -72.21 -24.41
CA ILE A 90 -33.78 -70.82 -24.20
C ILE A 90 -33.92 -70.54 -22.69
N GLU A 91 -34.55 -71.43 -21.93
CA GLU A 91 -34.70 -71.28 -20.48
C GLU A 91 -33.34 -71.26 -19.77
N GLN A 92 -32.44 -72.18 -20.13
CA GLN A 92 -31.08 -72.24 -19.57
C GLN A 92 -30.25 -70.99 -19.92
N LEU A 93 -30.34 -70.50 -21.16
CA LEU A 93 -29.66 -69.27 -21.57
C LEU A 93 -30.19 -68.06 -20.79
N SER A 94 -31.51 -67.92 -20.63
CA SER A 94 -32.11 -66.86 -19.82
C SER A 94 -31.67 -66.94 -18.36
N ALA A 95 -31.56 -68.14 -17.78
CA ALA A 95 -31.04 -68.32 -16.43
C ALA A 95 -29.55 -67.92 -16.31
N ILE A 96 -28.73 -68.22 -17.32
CA ILE A 96 -27.33 -67.80 -17.39
C ILE A 96 -27.21 -66.27 -17.50
N GLU A 97 -28.03 -65.64 -18.34
CA GLU A 97 -28.08 -64.17 -18.47
C GLU A 97 -28.44 -63.50 -17.13
N ASN A 98 -29.48 -63.99 -16.44
CA ASN A 98 -29.84 -63.49 -15.11
C ASN A 98 -28.71 -63.66 -14.09
N ASN A 99 -27.98 -64.78 -14.14
CA ASN A 99 -26.83 -64.99 -13.26
C ASN A 99 -25.67 -64.06 -13.60
N LEU A 100 -25.44 -63.74 -14.88
CA LEU A 100 -24.43 -62.78 -15.31
C LEU A 100 -24.74 -61.38 -14.78
N ASP A 101 -26.00 -60.96 -14.82
CA ASP A 101 -26.44 -59.68 -14.25
C ASP A 101 -26.21 -59.61 -12.73
N LEU A 102 -26.42 -60.72 -12.02
CA LEU A 102 -26.10 -60.82 -10.58
C LEU A 102 -24.59 -60.69 -10.33
N VAL A 103 -23.73 -61.26 -11.18
CA VAL A 103 -22.27 -61.10 -11.08
C VAL A 103 -21.87 -59.65 -11.32
N ILE A 104 -22.41 -59.00 -12.35
CA ILE A 104 -22.14 -57.58 -12.63
C ILE A 104 -22.56 -56.71 -11.44
N ASN A 105 -23.73 -56.98 -10.85
CA ASN A 105 -24.20 -56.25 -9.67
C ASN A 105 -23.32 -56.51 -8.44
N ARG A 106 -22.84 -57.74 -8.25
CA ARG A 106 -21.88 -58.07 -7.17
C ARG A 106 -20.57 -57.31 -7.35
N ASP A 107 -20.07 -57.21 -8.57
CA ASP A 107 -18.81 -56.51 -8.84
C ASP A 107 -18.97 -54.99 -8.61
N LYS A 108 -20.11 -54.40 -9.03
CA LYS A 108 -20.48 -53.02 -8.69
C LYS A 108 -20.56 -52.79 -7.17
N LEU A 109 -21.18 -53.71 -6.43
CA LEU A 109 -21.25 -53.63 -4.96
C LEU A 109 -19.86 -53.73 -4.33
N THR A 110 -19.00 -54.59 -4.85
CA THR A 110 -17.61 -54.75 -4.37
C THR A 110 -16.80 -53.47 -4.61
N GLN A 111 -16.97 -52.83 -5.76
CA GLN A 111 -16.38 -51.53 -6.04
C GLN A 111 -16.88 -50.47 -5.06
N ALA A 112 -18.20 -50.37 -4.85
CA ALA A 112 -18.77 -49.41 -3.90
C ALA A 112 -18.30 -49.64 -2.45
N ILE A 113 -18.14 -50.90 -2.02
CA ILE A 113 -17.57 -51.24 -0.70
C ILE A 113 -16.12 -50.77 -0.61
N THR A 114 -15.33 -50.94 -1.68
CA THR A 114 -13.93 -50.51 -1.73
C THR A 114 -13.83 -48.98 -1.66
N GLU A 115 -14.66 -48.27 -2.43
CA GLU A 115 -14.73 -46.81 -2.42
C GLU A 115 -15.17 -46.26 -1.05
N ALA A 116 -16.20 -46.85 -0.44
CA ALA A 116 -16.64 -46.50 0.91
C ALA A 116 -15.56 -46.79 1.97
N GLY A 117 -14.79 -47.87 1.79
CA GLY A 117 -13.64 -48.21 2.62
C GLY A 117 -12.55 -47.12 2.55
N SER A 118 -12.19 -46.67 1.35
CA SER A 118 -11.23 -45.59 1.14
C SER A 118 -11.73 -44.24 1.70
N GLN A 119 -13.03 -43.94 1.56
CA GLN A 119 -13.62 -42.74 2.17
C GLN A 119 -13.56 -42.79 3.69
N LYS A 120 -13.87 -43.94 4.30
CA LYS A 120 -13.77 -44.14 5.75
C LYS A 120 -12.34 -43.89 6.24
N THR A 121 -11.32 -44.46 5.58
CA THR A 121 -9.92 -44.24 5.98
C THR A 121 -9.50 -42.78 5.86
N ASN A 122 -9.99 -42.06 4.85
CA ASN A 122 -9.70 -40.63 4.70
C ASN A 122 -10.33 -39.81 5.83
N LEU A 123 -11.57 -40.10 6.20
CA LEU A 123 -12.25 -39.44 7.32
C LEU A 123 -11.58 -39.76 8.66
N GLU A 124 -11.07 -40.98 8.86
CA GLU A 124 -10.31 -41.34 10.06
C GLU A 124 -9.00 -40.54 10.18
N ILE A 125 -8.31 -40.30 9.05
CA ILE A 125 -7.13 -39.43 9.02
C ILE A 125 -7.50 -37.99 9.37
N GLU A 126 -8.58 -37.46 8.79
CA GLU A 126 -9.06 -36.09 9.05
C GLU A 126 -9.48 -35.91 10.53
N ILE A 127 -10.20 -36.88 11.11
CA ILE A 127 -10.56 -36.87 12.53
C ILE A 127 -9.31 -36.83 13.42
N ASN A 128 -8.27 -37.59 13.08
CA ASN A 128 -7.03 -37.59 13.85
C ASN A 128 -6.27 -36.26 13.72
N GLN A 129 -6.27 -35.64 12.53
CA GLN A 129 -5.70 -34.31 12.33
C GLN A 129 -6.45 -33.24 13.15
N LEU A 130 -7.78 -33.28 13.15
CA LEU A 130 -8.62 -32.36 13.93
C LEU A 130 -8.40 -32.52 15.44
N LYS A 131 -8.22 -33.76 15.93
CA LYS A 131 -7.87 -34.01 17.34
C LYS A 131 -6.54 -33.35 17.72
N GLN A 132 -5.50 -33.50 16.90
CA GLN A 132 -4.21 -32.85 17.14
C GLN A 132 -4.34 -31.31 17.18
N ILE A 133 -5.17 -30.74 16.30
CA ILE A 133 -5.44 -29.30 16.30
C ILE A 133 -6.14 -28.89 17.61
N VAL A 134 -7.16 -29.63 18.06
CA VAL A 134 -7.87 -29.36 19.33
C VAL A 134 -6.90 -29.39 20.52
N ASP A 135 -5.99 -30.36 20.58
CA ASP A 135 -5.00 -30.46 21.65
C ASP A 135 -4.05 -29.23 21.66
N LEU A 136 -3.62 -28.75 20.48
CA LEU A 136 -2.81 -27.53 20.36
C LEU A 136 -3.57 -26.28 20.84
N TRP A 137 -4.84 -26.14 20.47
CA TRP A 137 -5.66 -25.02 20.94
C TRP A 137 -5.88 -25.04 22.46
N GLN A 138 -6.01 -26.23 23.06
CA GLN A 138 -6.14 -26.37 24.50
C GLN A 138 -4.85 -25.98 25.24
N GLU A 139 -3.67 -26.23 24.66
CA GLU A 139 -2.40 -25.79 25.23
C GLU A 139 -2.25 -24.26 25.14
N GLU A 140 -2.54 -23.66 23.99
CA GLU A 140 -2.50 -22.20 23.84
C GLU A 140 -3.52 -21.49 24.74
N TYR A 141 -4.71 -22.08 24.92
CA TYR A 141 -5.69 -21.56 25.87
C TYR A 141 -5.14 -21.55 27.31
N ARG A 142 -4.54 -22.67 27.76
CA ARG A 142 -3.90 -22.75 29.08
C ARG A 142 -2.76 -21.74 29.24
N ARG A 143 -1.99 -21.50 28.18
CA ARG A 143 -0.93 -20.49 28.16
C ARG A 143 -1.48 -19.07 28.33
N ILE A 144 -2.52 -18.72 27.59
CA ILE A 144 -3.18 -17.40 27.69
C ILE A 144 -3.78 -17.20 29.07
N GLU A 145 -4.39 -18.23 29.65
CA GLU A 145 -4.96 -18.19 30.99
C GLU A 145 -3.88 -17.94 32.06
N ALA A 146 -2.73 -18.61 31.95
CA ALA A 146 -1.58 -18.37 32.83
C ALA A 146 -1.05 -16.92 32.71
N GLN A 147 -0.95 -16.38 31.50
CA GLN A 147 -0.55 -14.98 31.29
C GLN A 147 -1.56 -13.99 31.86
N HIS A 148 -2.85 -14.31 31.80
CA HIS A 148 -3.90 -13.48 32.37
C HIS A 148 -3.76 -13.38 33.90
N GLU A 149 -3.49 -14.50 34.57
CA GLU A 149 -3.23 -14.53 36.02
C GLU A 149 -1.99 -13.70 36.41
N GLU A 150 -0.91 -13.74 35.61
CA GLU A 150 0.25 -12.88 35.82
C GLU A 150 -0.14 -11.39 35.74
N ILE A 151 -0.95 -11.00 34.75
CA ILE A 151 -1.42 -9.62 34.60
C ILE A 151 -2.27 -9.19 35.80
N ILE A 152 -3.11 -10.07 36.34
CA ILE A 152 -3.90 -9.80 37.54
C ILE A 152 -2.98 -9.56 38.74
N ASP A 153 -1.95 -10.38 38.95
CA ASP A 153 -0.94 -10.16 40.01
C ASP A 153 -0.21 -8.83 39.82
N TYR A 154 0.19 -8.48 38.59
CA TYR A 154 0.78 -7.18 38.29
C TYR A 154 -0.14 -6.00 38.62
N ASP A 155 -1.43 -6.08 38.28
CA ASP A 155 -2.41 -5.04 38.62
C ASP A 155 -2.61 -4.92 40.14
N GLN A 156 -2.64 -6.04 40.86
CA GLN A 156 -2.71 -6.03 42.33
C GLN A 156 -1.47 -5.38 42.95
N ARG A 157 -0.27 -5.70 42.43
CA ARG A 157 0.98 -5.04 42.85
C ARG A 157 0.92 -3.55 42.55
N LEU A 158 0.48 -3.13 41.37
CA LEU A 158 0.31 -1.71 41.00
C LEU A 158 -0.63 -0.98 41.96
N LYS A 159 -1.77 -1.60 42.31
CA LYS A 159 -2.72 -1.10 43.31
C LYS A 159 -2.16 -1.03 44.72
N ALA A 160 -1.04 -1.72 45.01
CA ALA A 160 -0.33 -1.63 46.29
C ALA A 160 0.74 -0.52 46.34
N TYR A 161 0.93 0.26 45.26
CA TYR A 161 1.80 1.45 45.24
C TYR A 161 1.13 2.82 45.53
N PRO A 162 -0.06 2.98 46.16
CA PRO A 162 -0.63 4.32 46.37
C PRO A 162 0.25 5.16 47.29
N GLY A 163 1.03 4.52 48.17
CA GLY A 163 2.03 5.20 49.00
C GLY A 163 3.16 5.84 48.18
N LEU A 164 3.52 5.30 47.01
CA LEU A 164 4.56 5.89 46.17
C LEU A 164 4.08 7.16 45.47
N LEU A 165 2.82 7.16 45.02
CA LEU A 165 2.19 8.34 44.42
C LEU A 165 2.05 9.46 45.46
N GLN A 166 1.61 9.12 46.66
CA GLN A 166 1.50 10.07 47.77
C GLN A 166 2.88 10.60 48.21
N GLN A 167 3.92 9.76 48.21
CA GLN A 167 5.30 10.20 48.42
C GLN A 167 5.78 11.15 47.32
N GLN A 168 5.45 10.87 46.06
CA GLN A 168 5.79 11.72 44.93
C GLN A 168 5.12 13.09 45.03
N GLU A 169 3.83 13.14 45.36
CA GLU A 169 3.10 14.39 45.62
C GLU A 169 3.72 15.18 46.77
N GLY A 170 4.11 14.51 47.86
CA GLY A 170 4.82 15.13 48.98
C GLY A 170 6.18 15.71 48.59
N LEU A 171 6.94 15.02 47.73
CA LEU A 171 8.22 15.51 47.21
C LEU A 171 8.05 16.71 46.27
N ILE A 172 7.00 16.72 45.44
CA ILE A 172 6.67 17.87 44.57
C ILE A 172 6.38 19.11 45.42
N HIS A 173 5.53 18.99 46.44
CA HIS A 173 5.27 20.08 47.37
C HIS A 173 6.56 20.59 48.05
N ARG A 174 7.46 19.68 48.43
CA ARG A 174 8.74 20.07 49.04
C ARG A 174 9.66 20.81 48.06
N ILE A 175 9.64 20.45 46.77
CA ILE A 175 10.38 21.17 45.73
C ILE A 175 9.82 22.58 45.58
N ASP A 176 8.50 22.74 45.50
CA ASP A 176 7.85 24.04 45.37
C ASP A 176 8.20 24.96 46.55
N GLU A 177 8.21 24.43 47.78
CA GLU A 177 8.65 25.18 48.98
C GLU A 177 10.10 25.68 48.85
N ILE A 178 11.01 24.82 48.40
CA ILE A 178 12.42 25.16 48.23
C ILE A 178 12.61 26.20 47.11
N GLU A 179 11.84 26.11 46.03
CA GLU A 179 11.88 27.08 44.93
C GLU A 179 11.39 28.46 45.38
N GLN A 180 10.34 28.53 46.18
CA GLN A 180 9.86 29.77 46.78
C GLN A 180 10.90 30.38 47.74
N GLU A 181 11.54 29.56 48.58
CA GLU A 181 12.60 30.00 49.48
C GLU A 181 13.80 30.54 48.69
N LYS A 182 14.24 29.83 47.64
CA LYS A 182 15.31 30.27 46.74
C LYS A 182 14.97 31.60 46.06
N ALA A 183 13.75 31.79 45.58
CA ALA A 183 13.32 33.03 44.96
C ALA A 183 13.39 34.20 45.96
N SER A 184 12.90 34.00 47.18
CA SER A 184 13.00 34.99 48.26
C SER A 184 14.45 35.34 48.60
N LEU A 185 15.34 34.35 48.74
CA LEU A 185 16.75 34.59 49.03
C LEU A 185 17.48 35.31 47.87
N THR A 186 17.11 35.00 46.63
CA THR A 186 17.67 35.66 45.44
C THR A 186 17.31 37.13 45.41
N GLU A 187 16.05 37.46 45.72
CA GLU A 187 15.57 38.85 45.81
C GLU A 187 16.31 39.61 46.91
N GLN A 188 16.48 39.01 48.10
CA GLN A 188 17.25 39.61 49.19
C GLN A 188 18.71 39.89 48.79
N LEU A 189 19.32 38.97 48.05
CA LEU A 189 20.69 39.12 47.57
C LEU A 189 20.81 40.27 46.56
N TRP A 190 19.86 40.39 45.63
CA TRP A 190 19.81 41.49 44.68
C TRP A 190 19.66 42.86 45.36
N GLN A 191 18.76 42.95 46.34
CA GLN A 191 18.57 44.17 47.14
C GLN A 191 19.86 44.56 47.90
N ALA A 192 20.55 43.58 48.49
CA ALA A 192 21.82 43.81 49.17
C ALA A 192 22.91 44.30 48.21
N GLN A 193 23.03 43.72 47.02
CA GLN A 193 23.97 44.16 45.99
C GLN A 193 23.69 45.60 45.53
N ALA A 194 22.43 45.93 45.24
CA ALA A 194 22.02 47.27 44.86
C ALA A 194 22.28 48.31 45.96
N GLN A 195 22.24 47.92 47.24
CA GLN A 195 22.62 48.80 48.34
C GLN A 195 24.13 49.05 48.35
N ILE A 196 24.95 47.99 48.23
CA ILE A 196 26.42 48.11 48.18
C ILE A 196 26.86 49.03 47.05
N GLU A 197 26.25 48.90 45.87
CA GLU A 197 26.60 49.72 44.70
C GLU A 197 26.27 51.21 44.92
N ARG A 198 25.11 51.50 45.53
CA ARG A 198 24.75 52.87 45.93
C ARG A 198 25.75 53.45 46.93
N ASP A 199 26.18 52.65 47.91
CA ASP A 199 27.17 53.08 48.91
C ASP A 199 28.54 53.36 48.25
N LEU A 200 28.97 52.53 47.30
CA LEU A 200 30.21 52.72 46.53
C LEU A 200 30.18 53.97 45.66
N GLN A 201 29.07 54.24 44.97
CA GLN A 201 28.89 55.47 44.19
C GLN A 201 28.92 56.71 45.09
N GLY A 202 28.29 56.63 46.27
CA GLY A 202 28.36 57.68 47.29
C GLY A 202 29.80 57.98 47.71
N LEU A 203 30.59 56.94 48.00
CA LEU A 203 32.01 57.07 48.34
C LEU A 203 32.84 57.66 47.19
N HIS A 204 32.57 57.27 45.94
CA HIS A 204 33.29 57.78 44.77
C HIS A 204 33.02 59.28 44.55
N ARG A 205 31.76 59.72 44.67
CA ARG A 205 31.38 61.14 44.61
C ARG A 205 32.06 61.97 45.68
N ILE A 206 32.12 61.47 46.92
CA ILE A 206 32.81 62.17 48.02
C ILE A 206 34.31 62.36 47.72
N LYS A 207 34.98 61.33 47.16
CA LYS A 207 36.39 61.44 46.77
C LYS A 207 36.62 62.50 45.68
N ILE A 208 35.81 62.51 44.61
CA ILE A 208 35.98 63.46 43.50
C ILE A 208 35.68 64.90 43.93
N VAL A 209 34.56 65.13 44.65
CA VAL A 209 34.19 66.47 45.11
C VAL A 209 35.22 67.05 46.09
N SER A 210 35.88 66.21 46.89
CA SER A 210 36.97 66.64 47.77
C SER A 210 38.22 67.09 46.99
N ALA A 211 38.49 66.49 45.83
CA ALA A 211 39.60 66.87 44.95
C ALA A 211 39.29 68.12 44.12
N CYS A 212 38.05 68.29 43.65
CA CYS A 212 37.66 69.44 42.81
C CYS A 212 37.55 70.77 43.57
N ARG A 213 37.29 70.76 44.89
CA ARG A 213 37.15 72.00 45.69
C ARG A 213 38.47 72.72 45.99
N GLN A 214 39.63 72.17 45.60
CA GLN A 214 40.94 72.72 45.98
C GLN A 214 41.72 73.44 44.86
N HIS A 215 41.23 73.51 43.61
CA HIS A 215 42.03 74.05 42.50
C HIS A 215 41.38 75.24 41.77
N SER A 216 42.17 76.31 41.59
CA SER A 216 41.83 77.54 40.86
C SER A 216 42.06 77.41 39.35
N THR A 217 41.49 78.34 38.59
CA THR A 217 41.40 78.39 37.12
C THR A 217 42.71 78.33 36.32
N SER A 218 43.89 78.50 36.92
CA SER A 218 45.17 78.35 36.21
C SER A 218 45.65 76.89 36.06
N ASP A 219 44.98 75.93 36.69
CA ASP A 219 45.40 74.51 36.68
C ASP A 219 44.73 73.67 35.59
N ARG A 220 43.97 74.28 34.67
CA ARG A 220 43.35 73.54 33.55
C ARG A 220 44.41 72.80 32.72
N GLU A 221 45.57 73.42 32.46
CA GLU A 221 46.69 72.76 31.76
C GLU A 221 47.36 71.65 32.58
N LEU A 222 47.34 71.75 33.91
CA LEU A 222 47.99 70.77 34.80
C LEU A 222 47.13 69.52 35.05
N PHE A 223 45.80 69.66 34.97
CA PHE A 223 44.83 68.56 35.13
C PHE A 223 45.03 67.45 34.06
N HIS A 224 45.63 67.81 32.91
CA HIS A 224 45.91 66.88 31.81
C HIS A 224 47.12 65.98 32.02
N ALA A 225 48.06 66.37 32.88
CA ALA A 225 49.28 65.60 33.11
C ALA A 225 49.13 64.53 34.20
N THR A 226 48.08 64.60 35.02
CA THR A 226 47.96 63.77 36.23
C THR A 226 46.94 62.63 36.14
N ILE A 227 45.99 62.70 35.20
CA ILE A 227 45.06 61.60 34.97
C ILE A 227 45.69 60.68 33.92
N ASP A 228 46.28 59.59 34.39
CA ASP A 228 46.70 58.46 33.54
C ASP A 228 45.44 57.79 32.97
N MET A 229 44.92 58.37 31.89
CA MET A 229 43.76 57.85 31.19
C MET A 229 44.22 56.68 30.35
N ASN A 230 43.88 55.48 30.80
CA ASN A 230 44.12 54.23 30.11
C ASN A 230 42.77 53.59 29.77
N PHE A 231 42.08 54.14 28.77
CA PHE A 231 40.79 53.61 28.33
C PHE A 231 41.02 52.34 27.51
N GLY A 232 40.37 51.25 27.91
CA GLY A 232 40.45 49.98 27.19
C GLY A 232 39.66 49.98 25.88
N ARG A 233 38.61 50.83 25.79
CA ARG A 233 37.69 50.90 24.63
C ARG A 233 37.18 52.32 24.38
N VAL A 234 36.76 52.59 23.14
CA VAL A 234 36.17 53.90 22.76
C VAL A 234 34.90 54.19 23.56
N ARG A 235 34.10 53.17 23.89
CA ARG A 235 32.93 53.31 24.76
C ARG A 235 33.27 53.96 26.11
N GLU A 236 34.34 53.49 26.75
CA GLU A 236 34.78 54.00 28.06
C GLU A 236 35.23 55.46 27.96
N ALA A 237 35.98 55.79 26.90
CA ALA A 237 36.37 57.16 26.60
C ALA A 237 35.16 58.09 26.36
N LEU A 238 34.14 57.62 25.65
CA LEU A 238 32.91 58.36 25.37
C LEU A 238 32.08 58.59 26.65
N ASP A 239 31.89 57.56 27.47
CA ASP A 239 31.12 57.65 28.72
C ASP A 239 31.80 58.54 29.75
N PHE A 240 33.13 58.48 29.80
CA PHE A 240 33.89 59.36 30.66
C PHE A 240 33.80 60.82 30.17
N ALA A 241 33.93 61.08 28.86
CA ALA A 241 33.74 62.43 28.31
C ALA A 241 32.33 62.97 28.58
N GLU A 242 31.29 62.16 28.42
CA GLU A 242 29.92 62.57 28.74
C GLU A 242 29.78 62.94 30.21
N THR A 243 30.33 62.14 31.12
CA THR A 243 30.26 62.40 32.56
C THR A 243 30.99 63.68 32.94
N MET A 244 32.15 63.94 32.32
CA MET A 244 32.99 65.09 32.63
C MET A 244 32.49 66.41 32.01
N PHE A 245 31.74 66.32 30.91
CA PHE A 245 31.27 67.45 30.12
C PHE A 245 29.76 67.37 29.88
N ASP A 246 29.00 66.94 30.90
CA ASP A 246 27.55 66.71 30.83
C ASP A 246 26.73 67.99 30.61
N ASP A 247 27.36 69.14 30.85
CA ASP A 247 26.85 70.48 30.64
C ASP A 247 26.81 70.85 29.14
N VAL A 248 27.81 70.42 28.37
CA VAL A 248 28.02 70.84 26.97
C VAL A 248 27.92 69.70 25.95
N LEU A 249 28.25 68.46 26.30
CA LEU A 249 28.11 67.31 25.42
C LEU A 249 26.75 66.64 25.62
N ASP A 250 26.11 66.27 24.52
CA ASP A 250 24.91 65.44 24.50
C ASP A 250 25.20 64.17 23.69
N VAL A 251 25.47 63.06 24.37
CA VAL A 251 25.85 61.80 23.71
C VAL A 251 24.62 60.98 23.37
N TRP A 252 24.34 60.84 22.09
CA TRP A 252 23.17 60.12 21.59
C TRP A 252 23.36 58.61 21.66
N ASP A 253 22.26 57.87 21.75
CA ASP A 253 22.27 56.41 21.83
C ASP A 253 23.03 55.76 20.64
N SER A 254 22.90 56.29 19.43
CA SER A 254 23.66 55.80 18.28
C SER A 254 25.17 55.99 18.43
N ALA A 255 25.62 57.04 19.12
CA ALA A 255 27.03 57.22 19.44
C ALA A 255 27.51 56.13 20.40
N ARG A 256 26.70 55.77 21.40
CA ARG A 256 27.00 54.66 22.33
C ARG A 256 27.20 53.35 21.60
N VAL A 257 26.22 52.99 20.76
CA VAL A 257 26.26 51.76 19.95
C VAL A 257 27.48 51.74 19.02
N SER A 258 27.79 52.87 18.37
CA SER A 258 28.94 52.95 17.48
C SER A 258 30.29 52.87 18.20
N ALA A 259 30.36 53.39 19.42
CA ALA A 259 31.55 53.35 20.27
C ALA A 259 31.79 51.93 20.82
N ASP A 260 30.73 51.22 21.21
CA ASP A 260 30.80 49.80 21.59
C ASP A 260 31.33 48.91 20.46
N ALA A 261 30.91 49.19 19.23
CA ALA A 261 31.35 48.46 18.05
C ALA A 261 32.74 48.88 17.53
N SER A 262 33.36 49.89 18.12
CA SER A 262 34.61 50.47 17.62
C SER A 262 35.84 49.69 18.09
N ASN A 263 36.65 49.24 17.14
CA ASN A 263 37.96 48.63 17.40
C ASN A 263 39.11 49.63 17.29
N PHE A 264 38.84 50.93 17.45
CA PHE A 264 39.87 51.96 17.33
C PHE A 264 40.94 51.78 18.42
N ILE A 265 42.19 51.66 17.98
CA ILE A 265 43.31 51.24 18.86
C ILE A 265 43.83 52.31 19.82
N ARG A 266 43.32 53.54 19.76
CA ARG A 266 43.73 54.65 20.63
C ARG A 266 42.52 55.33 21.28
N PRO A 267 41.78 54.65 22.17
CA PRO A 267 40.62 55.24 22.83
C PRO A 267 40.89 56.58 23.53
N ASP A 268 42.10 56.78 24.06
CA ASP A 268 42.49 58.05 24.69
C ASP A 268 42.48 59.24 23.71
N ASP A 269 42.83 59.00 22.44
CA ASP A 269 42.72 60.03 21.39
C ASP A 269 41.24 60.36 21.10
N ALA A 270 40.33 59.40 21.25
CA ALA A 270 38.89 59.64 21.11
C ALA A 270 38.38 60.54 22.24
N TYR A 271 38.78 60.27 23.48
CA TYR A 271 38.45 61.14 24.62
C TYR A 271 38.98 62.56 24.39
N ARG A 272 40.26 62.71 24.00
CA ARG A 272 40.86 64.04 23.75
C ARG A 272 40.09 64.81 22.68
N ALA A 273 39.62 64.13 21.63
CA ALA A 273 38.81 64.77 20.60
C ALA A 273 37.44 65.22 21.12
N LEU A 274 36.78 64.41 21.95
CA LEU A 274 35.51 64.77 22.60
C LEU A 274 35.67 65.93 23.58
N GLN A 275 36.76 65.93 24.36
CA GLN A 275 37.13 67.03 25.23
C GLN A 275 37.36 68.33 24.44
N SER A 276 38.11 68.27 23.34
CA SER A 276 38.30 69.42 22.45
C SER A 276 36.97 69.92 21.89
N LEU A 277 36.04 69.03 21.52
CA LEU A 277 34.68 69.40 21.10
C LEU A 277 33.87 70.05 22.23
N ALA A 278 34.01 69.55 23.46
CA ALA A 278 33.34 70.12 24.64
C ALA A 278 33.81 71.55 24.91
N TRP A 279 35.12 71.79 24.93
CA TRP A 279 35.68 73.13 25.09
C TRP A 279 35.33 74.06 23.94
N PHE A 280 35.37 73.55 22.72
CA PHE A 280 34.87 74.29 21.57
C PHE A 280 33.41 74.68 21.78
N GLY A 281 32.56 73.75 22.22
CA GLY A 281 31.15 74.03 22.51
C GLY A 281 30.98 75.14 23.54
N GLN A 282 31.68 75.04 24.68
CA GLN A 282 31.64 76.06 25.73
C GLN A 282 32.04 77.42 25.17
N HIS A 283 33.17 77.50 24.45
CA HIS A 283 33.62 78.73 23.82
C HIS A 283 32.62 79.25 22.77
N TYR A 284 32.09 78.37 21.93
CA TYR A 284 31.13 78.71 20.89
C TYR A 284 29.86 79.33 21.48
N PHE A 285 29.32 78.76 22.55
CA PHE A 285 28.10 79.25 23.18
C PHE A 285 28.34 80.50 24.03
N GLU A 286 29.51 80.64 24.65
CA GLU A 286 29.92 81.88 25.34
C GLU A 286 30.02 83.07 24.39
N GLN A 287 30.45 82.85 23.14
CA GLN A 287 30.58 83.88 22.10
C GLN A 287 29.32 84.02 21.22
N ASP A 288 28.17 83.47 21.65
CA ASP A 288 26.90 83.47 20.89
C ASP A 288 27.05 82.96 19.43
N GLY A 289 27.97 82.03 19.23
CA GLY A 289 28.28 81.41 17.94
C GLY A 289 29.13 82.24 16.98
N ASP A 290 29.64 83.41 17.39
CA ASP A 290 30.64 84.18 16.64
C ASP A 290 32.05 83.64 16.91
N ILE A 291 32.59 82.93 15.93
CA ILE A 291 33.93 82.33 15.99
C ILE A 291 34.93 83.01 15.04
N GLY A 292 34.54 84.11 14.38
CA GLY A 292 35.41 84.92 13.52
C GLY A 292 35.98 84.25 12.25
N ASP A 293 35.83 82.94 12.10
CA ASP A 293 36.31 82.14 10.98
C ASP A 293 35.31 81.02 10.62
N ASN A 294 35.55 80.31 9.53
CA ASN A 294 34.85 79.09 9.17
C ASN A 294 35.06 78.01 10.25
N LEU A 295 33.99 77.29 10.61
CA LEU A 295 33.99 76.27 11.67
C LEU A 295 35.15 75.25 11.56
N TYR A 296 35.43 74.77 10.35
CA TYR A 296 36.44 73.74 10.12
C TYR A 296 37.87 74.26 10.34
N GLY A 297 38.16 75.48 9.87
CA GLY A 297 39.42 76.19 10.13
C GLY A 297 39.61 76.42 11.62
N PHE A 298 38.58 76.97 12.28
CA PHE A 298 38.62 77.27 13.71
C PHE A 298 38.90 76.02 14.57
N LEU A 299 38.21 74.91 14.31
CA LEU A 299 38.41 73.64 15.02
C LEU A 299 39.82 73.06 14.79
N ARG A 300 40.36 73.20 13.58
CA ARG A 300 41.71 72.73 13.26
C ARG A 300 42.77 73.58 13.96
N GLU A 301 42.65 74.89 13.91
CA GLU A 301 43.68 75.82 14.40
C GLU A 301 43.69 75.93 15.92
N ASN A 302 42.52 75.96 16.57
CA ASN A 302 42.42 76.20 18.01
C ASN A 302 42.30 74.93 18.85
N TYR A 303 41.80 73.84 18.27
CA TYR A 303 41.51 72.59 19.01
C TYR A 303 42.20 71.35 18.44
N ASN A 304 43.04 71.53 17.40
CA ASN A 304 43.76 70.46 16.71
C ASN A 304 42.86 69.32 16.21
N LEU A 305 41.64 69.65 15.77
CA LEU A 305 40.68 68.68 15.26
C LEU A 305 40.67 68.66 13.73
N GLU A 306 40.94 67.50 13.13
CA GLU A 306 40.80 67.31 11.68
C GLU A 306 39.32 67.16 11.31
N CYS A 307 38.64 68.29 11.11
CA CYS A 307 37.24 68.34 10.71
C CYS A 307 37.12 68.68 9.22
N THR A 308 36.29 67.95 8.48
CA THR A 308 36.03 68.20 7.06
C THR A 308 34.54 68.19 6.76
N PRO A 309 34.05 68.99 5.79
CA PRO A 309 32.69 68.83 5.30
C PRO A 309 32.52 67.45 4.65
N GLU A 310 31.29 66.94 4.66
CA GLU A 310 30.95 65.70 3.97
C GLU A 310 31.00 65.90 2.44
N SER A 311 31.21 64.83 1.68
CA SER A 311 31.30 64.95 0.22
C SER A 311 29.92 65.23 -0.40
N LYS A 312 29.88 66.04 -1.48
CA LYS A 312 28.64 66.26 -2.25
C LYS A 312 28.04 64.96 -2.79
N THR A 313 28.86 63.93 -3.03
CA THR A 313 28.39 62.61 -3.47
C THR A 313 27.55 61.96 -2.38
N VAL A 314 28.07 61.93 -1.15
CA VAL A 314 27.36 61.41 0.03
C VAL A 314 26.10 62.23 0.32
N GLU A 315 26.16 63.55 0.22
CA GLU A 315 25.01 64.44 0.46
C GLU A 315 23.91 64.32 -0.60
N ASN A 316 24.20 63.82 -1.80
CA ASN A 316 23.20 63.65 -2.86
C ASN A 316 22.68 62.22 -2.99
N ASP A 317 23.39 61.22 -2.46
CA ASP A 317 22.96 59.82 -2.46
C ASP A 317 22.09 59.53 -1.23
N LYS A 318 20.82 59.20 -1.44
CA LYS A 318 19.87 58.93 -0.35
C LYS A 318 20.35 57.85 0.62
N LYS A 319 20.98 56.77 0.12
CA LYS A 319 21.44 55.66 0.95
C LYS A 319 22.62 56.09 1.81
N LEU A 320 23.57 56.83 1.25
CA LEU A 320 24.73 57.32 1.98
C LEU A 320 24.31 58.37 3.03
N ARG A 321 23.37 59.26 2.71
CA ARG A 321 22.78 60.19 3.68
C ARG A 321 22.09 59.51 4.85
N ASP A 322 21.33 58.45 4.59
CA ASP A 322 20.62 57.71 5.64
C ASP A 322 21.59 57.12 6.67
N GLU A 323 22.84 56.79 6.29
CA GLU A 323 23.88 56.37 7.25
C GLU A 323 24.32 57.49 8.22
N ARG A 324 24.10 58.77 7.87
CA ARG A 324 24.42 59.95 8.71
C ARG A 324 23.22 60.42 9.53
N CYS A 325 22.15 59.62 9.57
CA CYS A 325 21.02 59.86 10.44
C CYS A 325 21.19 59.09 11.74
N PHE A 326 21.41 59.82 12.82
CA PHE A 326 21.66 59.32 14.16
C PHE A 326 20.39 59.41 15.01
N TRP A 327 20.33 58.64 16.11
CA TRP A 327 19.14 58.54 16.93
C TRP A 327 19.44 58.62 18.43
N ASN A 328 18.49 59.21 19.15
CA ASN A 328 18.45 59.33 20.60
C ASN A 328 16.99 59.16 21.06
N GLY A 329 16.65 57.98 21.58
CA GLY A 329 15.26 57.57 21.76
C GLY A 329 14.44 57.66 20.47
N SER A 330 13.40 58.50 20.46
CA SER A 330 12.54 58.73 19.28
C SER A 330 13.05 59.83 18.34
N GLN A 331 14.11 60.54 18.72
CA GLN A 331 14.68 61.62 17.89
C GLN A 331 15.58 61.02 16.81
N ARG A 332 15.47 61.53 15.58
CA ARG A 332 16.33 61.17 14.45
C ARG A 332 16.83 62.45 13.78
N LYS A 333 18.15 62.58 13.59
CA LYS A 333 18.77 63.79 13.04
C LYS A 333 19.93 63.46 12.12
N GLU A 334 19.98 64.17 11.00
CA GLU A 334 21.09 64.09 10.05
C GLU A 334 22.26 64.94 10.57
N MET A 335 23.45 64.36 10.66
CA MET A 335 24.67 65.06 11.07
C MET A 335 25.79 64.79 10.07
N PHE A 336 26.22 65.82 9.35
CA PHE A 336 27.31 65.72 8.37
C PHE A 336 28.68 66.16 8.90
N LYS A 337 28.69 67.00 9.94
CA LYS A 337 29.93 67.50 10.54
C LYS A 337 30.60 66.35 11.26
N HIS A 338 31.88 66.15 11.01
CA HIS A 338 32.61 65.08 11.67
C HIS A 338 34.09 65.38 11.86
N VAL A 339 34.62 64.90 12.99
CA VAL A 339 36.04 64.88 13.30
C VAL A 339 36.62 63.56 12.81
N LYS A 340 37.80 63.62 12.20
CA LYS A 340 38.62 62.47 11.82
C LYS A 340 39.74 62.27 12.83
N LEU A 341 39.91 61.04 13.31
CA LEU A 341 41.08 60.65 14.08
C LEU A 341 41.82 59.51 13.38
N GLY A 342 43.15 59.64 13.36
CA GLY A 342 44.05 58.67 12.75
C GLY A 342 44.10 58.71 11.22
N GLY A 343 44.89 57.79 10.64
CA GLY A 343 45.14 57.71 9.20
C GLY A 343 45.70 56.35 8.79
N GLY A 344 45.64 56.06 7.49
CA GLY A 344 46.08 54.79 6.89
C GLY A 344 44.93 53.94 6.34
N THR A 345 45.21 52.71 5.93
CA THR A 345 44.25 51.82 5.23
C THR A 345 43.53 50.83 6.15
N GLY A 346 43.86 50.79 7.46
CA GLY A 346 43.26 49.85 8.41
C GLY A 346 42.01 50.42 9.10
N MET A 347 40.91 49.66 9.12
CA MET A 347 39.65 50.07 9.75
C MET A 347 39.76 50.34 11.26
N ASN A 348 40.72 49.73 11.95
CA ASN A 348 40.98 49.94 13.38
C ASN A 348 41.87 51.17 13.68
N LYS A 349 42.38 51.85 12.65
CA LYS A 349 43.24 53.04 12.77
C LYS A 349 42.50 54.35 12.51
N ILE A 350 41.22 54.29 12.15
CA ILE A 350 40.41 55.46 11.82
C ILE A 350 39.15 55.46 12.70
N LEU A 351 38.91 56.59 13.36
CA LEU A 351 37.66 56.89 14.04
C LEU A 351 37.04 58.13 13.40
N ARG A 352 35.71 58.16 13.30
CA ARG A 352 34.95 59.37 13.01
C ARG A 352 34.02 59.70 14.16
N ILE A 353 33.98 60.97 14.53
CA ILE A 353 33.02 61.50 15.50
C ILE A 353 32.08 62.43 14.75
N TYR A 354 30.85 62.01 14.50
CA TYR A 354 29.84 62.88 13.89
C TYR A 354 29.11 63.66 14.97
N PHE A 355 28.94 64.95 14.71
CA PHE A 355 28.35 65.86 15.69
C PHE A 355 27.43 66.91 15.05
N ASN A 356 26.58 67.50 15.88
CA ASN A 356 25.81 68.67 15.54
C ASN A 356 25.91 69.72 16.67
N ILE A 357 25.77 71.00 16.30
CA ILE A 357 25.73 72.10 17.25
C ILE A 357 24.26 72.44 17.47
N ASN A 358 23.73 72.16 18.65
CA ASN A 358 22.38 72.53 19.03
C ASN A 358 22.41 73.85 19.81
N ARG A 359 22.06 74.94 19.14
CA ARG A 359 22.04 76.29 19.72
C ARG A 359 20.92 76.47 20.74
N GLU A 360 19.81 75.75 20.62
CA GLU A 360 18.67 75.87 21.54
C GLU A 360 19.02 75.28 22.91
N SER A 361 19.65 74.10 22.92
CA SER A 361 20.09 73.47 24.17
C SER A 361 21.49 73.89 24.62
N GLN A 362 22.20 74.70 23.81
CA GLN A 362 23.62 75.02 23.97
C GLN A 362 24.49 73.77 24.19
N ARG A 363 24.26 72.74 23.37
CA ARG A 363 25.01 71.47 23.44
C ARG A 363 25.59 71.05 22.10
N ILE A 364 26.70 70.33 22.18
CA ILE A 364 27.28 69.58 21.07
C ILE A 364 26.71 68.15 21.13
N GLU A 365 25.81 67.87 20.21
CA GLU A 365 25.19 66.54 20.06
C GLU A 365 26.18 65.61 19.35
N ILE A 366 26.52 64.48 19.97
CA ILE A 366 27.39 63.45 19.39
C ILE A 366 26.52 62.33 18.87
N GLY A 367 26.40 62.19 17.55
CA GLY A 367 25.56 61.19 16.90
C GLY A 367 26.26 59.86 16.63
N HIS A 368 27.59 59.89 16.44
CA HIS A 368 28.41 58.71 16.16
C HIS A 368 29.82 58.91 16.66
N CYS A 369 30.44 57.88 17.23
CA CYS A 369 31.81 57.86 17.73
C CYS A 369 32.41 56.47 17.43
N GLY A 370 32.69 56.20 16.15
CA GLY A 370 32.98 54.85 15.72
C GLY A 370 33.71 54.78 14.39
N LYS A 371 33.62 53.63 13.72
CA LYS A 371 34.23 53.41 12.41
C LYS A 371 33.80 54.45 11.37
N HIS A 372 34.62 54.62 10.34
CA HIS A 372 34.25 55.39 9.16
C HIS A 372 33.01 54.79 8.47
N LEU A 373 32.05 55.64 8.10
CA LEU A 373 30.86 55.27 7.34
C LEU A 373 31.18 55.16 5.83
N SER A 374 30.22 54.67 5.02
CA SER A 374 30.44 54.46 3.59
C SER A 374 30.51 55.80 2.84
N ASN A 375 31.47 55.99 1.93
CA ASN A 375 31.61 57.22 1.13
C ASN A 375 31.39 56.99 -0.37
#